data_AF-A0AAX2ZK17-F1
#
_entry.id   AF-A0AAX2ZK17-F1
#
_cell.length_a   1.000
_cell.length_b   1.000
_cell.length_c   1.000
_cell.angle_alpha   90.00
_cell.angle_beta   90.00
_cell.angle_gamma   90.00
#
_symmetry.space_group_name_H-M   'P 1'
#
loop_
_entity.id
_entity.type
_entity.pdbx_description
1 polymer ?
#
loop_
_entity_poly.entity_id
_entity_poly.type
_entity_poly.pdbx_seq_one_letter_code
_entity_poly.pdbx_strand_id
1 'polypeptide(L)'
;MIKNKMARLVGSAMAAALMFSAISPAIEASAKEINTGEKTAATQEYNQQLAYAIEEIKVVVNYLDNKDLANPDNREYVLAFATSAVERIRGMESNDHVKFINETAEQLRIAIDLSDRLYGEMKNIKEAFDNDYSKDHKETVLGYLNGTLSDIVHSEYKNYINKTTLNNANKFLHEYADKLTAKDVSEEVSNIDQEQLKYAIEEMRIAIDIMDNKNLIDRDNYDRMVIFANTAVERIKDMDPENEYVKDINRLAGEISTLDNTILRRLMTDVDGVKNATEDTKEDWINALNESITYGRQNNLLNYETAFAATEVLHTAAGIK
;
A
#
# COMPACT_ATOMS: atom_id res chain seq x y z
N MET A 1 4.79 5.33 3.75
CA MET A 1 5.87 5.92 4.58
C MET A 1 7.27 5.78 3.96
N ILE A 2 7.54 4.74 3.14
CA ILE A 2 8.85 4.47 2.51
C ILE A 2 9.13 5.36 1.28
N LYS A 3 8.11 5.67 0.46
CA LYS A 3 8.22 6.50 -0.75
C LYS A 3 8.90 7.87 -0.52
N ASN A 4 8.61 8.54 0.60
CA ASN A 4 9.22 9.84 0.95
C ASN A 4 10.68 9.75 1.42
N LYS A 5 11.12 8.61 1.96
CA LYS A 5 12.52 8.39 2.33
C LYS A 5 13.39 8.08 1.11
N MET A 6 12.87 7.30 0.16
CA MET A 6 13.54 6.96 -1.11
C MET A 6 13.81 8.18 -2.00
N ALA A 7 12.84 9.09 -2.14
CA ALA A 7 12.99 10.30 -2.95
C ALA A 7 14.15 11.20 -2.48
N ARG A 8 14.37 11.30 -1.15
CA ARG A 8 15.50 12.05 -0.58
C ARG A 8 16.84 11.37 -0.84
N LEU A 9 16.88 10.03 -0.80
CA LEU A 9 18.12 9.27 -0.88
C LEU A 9 18.65 9.09 -2.32
N VAL A 10 17.75 8.91 -3.27
CA VAL A 10 18.10 8.81 -4.70
C VAL A 10 18.68 10.13 -5.20
N GLY A 11 18.16 11.27 -4.70
CA GLY A 11 18.71 12.60 -5.01
C GLY A 11 20.13 12.82 -4.48
N SER A 12 20.44 12.38 -3.25
CA SER A 12 21.79 12.55 -2.68
C SER A 12 22.81 11.54 -3.23
N ALA A 13 22.40 10.31 -3.55
CA ALA A 13 23.27 9.30 -4.15
C ALA A 13 23.64 9.62 -5.61
N MET A 14 22.68 10.13 -6.40
CA MET A 14 22.97 10.63 -7.75
C MET A 14 23.87 11.86 -7.72
N ALA A 15 23.70 12.77 -6.74
CA ALA A 15 24.59 13.91 -6.57
C ALA A 15 26.04 13.48 -6.23
N ALA A 16 26.21 12.45 -5.40
CA ALA A 16 27.53 11.87 -5.12
C ALA A 16 28.14 11.21 -6.36
N ALA A 17 27.38 10.38 -7.10
CA ALA A 17 27.88 9.68 -8.29
C ALA A 17 28.20 10.63 -9.47
N LEU A 18 27.41 11.70 -9.68
CA LEU A 18 27.64 12.66 -10.76
C LEU A 18 28.89 13.52 -10.54
N MET A 19 29.20 13.88 -9.29
CA MET A 19 30.38 14.68 -8.93
C MET A 19 31.73 13.99 -9.22
N PHE A 20 31.75 12.66 -9.37
CA PHE A 20 32.98 11.88 -9.63
C PHE A 20 33.19 11.45 -11.09
N SER A 21 32.17 11.58 -11.94
CA SER A 21 32.32 11.36 -13.39
C SER A 21 33.04 12.51 -14.12
N ALA A 22 33.27 13.63 -13.44
CA ALA A 22 33.80 14.87 -14.02
C ALA A 22 35.27 15.17 -13.69
N ILE A 23 36.04 14.26 -13.08
CA ILE A 23 37.45 14.53 -12.74
C ILE A 23 38.40 13.61 -13.51
N SER A 24 38.98 14.12 -14.60
CA SER A 24 40.37 13.88 -15.00
C SER A 24 40.76 14.75 -16.22
N PRO A 25 42.05 15.09 -16.41
CA PRO A 25 43.06 15.50 -15.43
C PRO A 25 43.72 16.84 -15.85
N ALA A 26 44.29 17.60 -14.91
CA ALA A 26 45.26 18.65 -15.25
C ALA A 26 46.55 18.41 -14.47
N ILE A 27 47.59 18.07 -15.23
CA ILE A 27 48.97 17.94 -14.77
C ILE A 27 49.51 19.34 -14.52
N GLU A 28 49.96 19.64 -13.30
CA GLU A 28 51.14 20.48 -13.09
C GLU A 28 52.00 19.87 -11.98
N ALA A 29 53.27 19.71 -12.29
CA ALA A 29 54.28 19.08 -11.46
C ALA A 29 54.73 19.99 -10.30
N SER A 30 54.83 19.46 -9.09
CA SER A 30 55.87 19.82 -8.11
C SER A 30 55.83 18.88 -6.89
N ALA A 31 57.00 18.31 -6.59
CA ALA A 31 57.38 17.40 -5.53
C ALA A 31 56.60 17.45 -4.19
N LYS A 32 55.93 16.34 -3.87
CA LYS A 32 56.04 15.60 -2.58
C LYS A 32 55.24 14.30 -2.69
N GLU A 33 55.95 13.17 -2.76
CA GLU A 33 55.37 11.86 -2.43
C GLU A 33 54.96 11.87 -0.95
N ILE A 34 53.67 12.05 -0.66
CA ILE A 34 53.07 11.62 0.61
C ILE A 34 51.65 11.10 0.35
N ASN A 35 51.53 9.79 0.18
CA ASN A 35 50.40 8.97 0.62
C ASN A 35 48.97 9.41 0.22
N THR A 36 48.78 9.95 -0.99
CA THR A 36 47.47 10.36 -1.51
C THR A 36 46.76 9.26 -2.30
N GLY A 37 47.48 8.27 -2.83
CA GLY A 37 46.94 7.19 -3.66
C GLY A 37 46.09 6.15 -2.92
N GLU A 38 46.54 5.67 -1.75
CA GLU A 38 45.76 4.72 -0.92
C GLU A 38 44.49 5.36 -0.36
N LYS A 39 44.56 6.63 0.04
CA LYS A 39 43.42 7.37 0.60
C LYS A 39 42.34 7.67 -0.45
N THR A 40 42.74 7.96 -1.69
CA THR A 40 41.81 8.16 -2.81
C THR A 40 41.19 6.84 -3.29
N ALA A 41 41.97 5.75 -3.37
CA ALA A 41 41.46 4.43 -3.70
C ALA A 41 40.46 3.90 -2.65
N ALA A 42 40.76 4.03 -1.35
CA ALA A 42 39.87 3.63 -0.27
C ALA A 42 38.55 4.44 -0.26
N THR A 43 38.61 5.73 -0.63
CA THR A 43 37.42 6.59 -0.73
C THR A 43 36.57 6.25 -1.96
N GLN A 44 37.20 5.87 -3.08
CA GLN A 44 36.49 5.41 -4.28
C GLN A 44 35.79 4.06 -4.06
N GLU A 45 36.47 3.11 -3.43
CA GLU A 45 35.91 1.81 -3.07
C GLU A 45 34.72 1.96 -2.09
N TYR A 46 34.87 2.82 -1.07
CA TYR A 46 33.80 3.18 -0.14
C TYR A 46 32.55 3.69 -0.87
N ASN A 47 32.71 4.68 -1.75
CA ASN A 47 31.59 5.28 -2.48
C ASN A 47 30.93 4.30 -3.46
N GLN A 48 31.73 3.42 -4.07
CA GLN A 48 31.23 2.42 -5.00
C GLN A 48 30.39 1.34 -4.29
N GLN A 49 30.84 0.85 -3.12
CA GLN A 49 30.06 -0.11 -2.33
C GLN A 49 28.75 0.50 -1.83
N LEU A 50 28.77 1.77 -1.40
CA LEU A 50 27.55 2.48 -1.00
C LEU A 50 26.56 2.63 -2.16
N ALA A 51 27.04 2.95 -3.36
CA ALA A 51 26.19 3.04 -4.55
C ALA A 51 25.53 1.69 -4.89
N TYR A 52 26.29 0.59 -4.83
CA TYR A 52 25.71 -0.75 -5.03
C TYR A 52 24.67 -1.12 -3.98
N ALA A 53 24.94 -0.82 -2.70
CA ALA A 53 23.99 -1.08 -1.62
C ALA A 53 22.67 -0.29 -1.80
N ILE A 54 22.75 0.93 -2.35
CA ILE A 54 21.57 1.74 -2.68
C ILE A 54 20.76 1.13 -3.83
N GLU A 55 21.41 0.63 -4.88
CA GLU A 55 20.67 -0.06 -5.96
C GLU A 55 20.01 -1.35 -5.46
N GLU A 56 20.70 -2.12 -4.61
CA GLU A 56 20.15 -3.33 -4.01
C GLU A 56 18.96 -3.01 -3.10
N ILE A 57 19.03 -1.95 -2.29
CA ILE A 57 17.92 -1.58 -1.39
C ILE A 57 16.70 -1.03 -2.14
N LYS A 58 16.87 -0.46 -3.35
CA LYS A 58 15.73 -0.08 -4.20
C LYS A 58 14.88 -1.29 -4.59
N VAL A 59 15.52 -2.43 -4.85
CA VAL A 59 14.84 -3.70 -5.11
C VAL A 59 14.01 -4.09 -3.89
N VAL A 60 14.60 -3.98 -2.70
CA VAL A 60 13.92 -4.27 -1.42
C VAL A 60 12.70 -3.39 -1.20
N VAL A 61 12.83 -2.08 -1.41
CA VAL A 61 11.70 -1.15 -1.30
C VAL A 61 10.57 -1.51 -2.27
N ASN A 62 10.90 -1.82 -3.53
CA ASN A 62 9.89 -2.20 -4.51
C ASN A 62 9.11 -3.45 -4.09
N TYR A 63 9.80 -4.43 -3.49
CA TYR A 63 9.15 -5.63 -2.99
C TYR A 63 8.29 -5.35 -1.76
N LEU A 64 8.82 -4.59 -0.81
CA LEU A 64 8.09 -4.12 0.37
C LEU A 64 6.82 -3.36 -0.02
N ASP A 65 6.83 -2.56 -1.07
CA ASP A 65 5.68 -1.75 -1.48
C ASP A 65 4.67 -2.53 -2.34
N ASN A 66 5.13 -3.42 -3.22
CA ASN A 66 4.32 -3.87 -4.36
C ASN A 66 4.21 -5.39 -4.53
N LYS A 67 5.15 -6.18 -4.02
CA LYS A 67 5.20 -7.63 -4.30
C LYS A 67 4.54 -8.44 -3.22
N ASP A 68 3.91 -9.53 -3.62
CA ASP A 68 3.37 -10.50 -2.69
C ASP A 68 4.51 -11.21 -1.96
N LEU A 69 4.67 -10.91 -0.69
CA LEU A 69 5.67 -11.52 0.18
C LEU A 69 5.16 -12.81 0.80
N ALA A 70 3.89 -13.19 0.69
CA ALA A 70 3.45 -14.55 1.07
C ALA A 70 3.93 -15.61 0.06
N ASN A 71 4.39 -15.18 -1.13
CA ASN A 71 5.11 -16.03 -2.08
C ASN A 71 6.59 -16.27 -1.61
N PRO A 72 7.00 -17.53 -1.37
CA PRO A 72 8.36 -17.85 -0.91
C PRO A 72 9.48 -17.39 -1.84
N ASP A 73 9.30 -17.50 -3.16
CA ASP A 73 10.31 -17.11 -4.15
C ASP A 73 10.59 -15.60 -4.09
N ASN A 74 9.53 -14.80 -3.91
CA ASN A 74 9.67 -13.36 -3.74
C ASN A 74 10.42 -13.01 -2.46
N ARG A 75 10.18 -13.74 -1.35
CA ARG A 75 10.88 -13.55 -0.06
C ARG A 75 12.36 -13.88 -0.17
N GLU A 76 12.68 -15.05 -0.72
CA GLU A 76 14.06 -15.50 -0.89
C GLU A 76 14.85 -14.52 -1.76
N TYR A 77 14.24 -14.08 -2.87
CA TYR A 77 14.85 -13.10 -3.76
C TYR A 77 15.16 -11.79 -3.04
N VAL A 78 14.18 -11.19 -2.36
CA VAL A 78 14.37 -9.88 -1.72
C VAL A 78 15.32 -9.93 -0.51
N LEU A 79 15.34 -11.04 0.24
CA LEU A 79 16.29 -11.27 1.33
C LEU A 79 17.73 -11.24 0.86
N ALA A 80 18.02 -11.82 -0.31
CA ALA A 80 19.37 -11.80 -0.87
C ALA A 80 19.86 -10.38 -1.14
N PHE A 81 19.00 -9.51 -1.68
CA PHE A 81 19.32 -8.09 -1.92
C PHE A 81 19.51 -7.32 -0.62
N ALA A 82 18.66 -7.53 0.38
CA ALA A 82 18.80 -6.85 1.68
C ALA A 82 20.09 -7.26 2.40
N THR A 83 20.41 -8.56 2.41
CA THR A 83 21.65 -9.08 3.00
C THR A 83 22.89 -8.52 2.29
N SER A 84 22.92 -8.53 0.96
CA SER A 84 24.03 -7.95 0.20
C SER A 84 24.21 -6.46 0.50
N ALA A 85 23.12 -5.69 0.53
CA ALA A 85 23.17 -4.26 0.77
C ALA A 85 23.76 -3.94 2.15
N VAL A 86 23.36 -4.69 3.18
CA VAL A 86 23.86 -4.55 4.56
C VAL A 86 25.33 -4.96 4.67
N GLU A 87 25.75 -6.06 4.03
CA GLU A 87 27.16 -6.45 4.04
C GLU A 87 28.07 -5.44 3.33
N ARG A 88 27.61 -4.82 2.24
CA ARG A 88 28.37 -3.79 1.52
C ARG A 88 28.64 -2.55 2.36
N ILE A 89 27.70 -2.16 3.22
CA ILE A 89 27.85 -0.98 4.09
C ILE A 89 28.48 -1.32 5.45
N ARG A 90 28.89 -2.57 5.65
CA ARG A 90 29.43 -3.02 6.93
C ARG A 90 30.74 -2.33 7.24
N GLY A 91 30.82 -1.71 8.41
CA GLY A 91 32.01 -0.96 8.85
C GLY A 91 32.12 0.44 8.25
N MET A 92 31.14 0.88 7.45
CA MET A 92 31.06 2.28 7.01
C MET A 92 30.64 3.19 8.18
N GLU A 93 31.13 4.43 8.17
CA GLU A 93 30.65 5.45 9.11
C GLU A 93 29.14 5.70 8.92
N SER A 94 28.45 5.87 10.05
CA SER A 94 27.00 6.10 10.04
C SER A 94 26.68 7.44 9.38
N ASN A 95 25.83 7.38 8.35
CA ASN A 95 25.26 8.53 7.66
C ASN A 95 23.81 8.21 7.27
N ASP A 96 23.10 9.16 6.67
CA ASP A 96 21.69 9.00 6.31
C ASP A 96 21.43 7.81 5.35
N HIS A 97 22.37 7.51 4.45
CA HIS A 97 22.28 6.37 3.53
C HIS A 97 22.46 5.03 4.25
N VAL A 98 23.51 4.92 5.07
CA VAL A 98 23.79 3.72 5.88
C VAL A 98 22.63 3.46 6.84
N LYS A 99 22.07 4.51 7.45
CA LYS A 99 20.90 4.40 8.34
C LYS A 99 19.66 3.93 7.58
N PHE A 100 19.37 4.51 6.42
CA PHE A 100 18.24 4.13 5.59
C PHE A 100 18.30 2.67 5.14
N ILE A 101 19.48 2.20 4.70
CA ILE A 101 19.67 0.80 4.28
C ILE A 101 19.38 -0.15 5.45
N ASN A 102 19.94 0.13 6.62
CA ASN A 102 19.70 -0.68 7.82
C ASN A 102 18.23 -0.66 8.26
N GLU A 103 17.58 0.52 8.29
CA GLU A 103 16.15 0.63 8.63
C GLU A 103 15.25 -0.13 7.64
N THR A 104 15.60 -0.10 6.34
CA THR A 104 14.83 -0.79 5.30
C THR A 104 15.01 -2.31 5.38
N ALA A 105 16.23 -2.77 5.65
CA ALA A 105 16.49 -4.18 5.88
C ALA A 105 15.75 -4.70 7.12
N GLU A 106 15.65 -3.90 8.17
CA GLU A 106 14.89 -4.26 9.38
C GLU A 106 13.37 -4.30 9.11
N GLN A 107 12.83 -3.33 8.37
CA GLN A 107 11.44 -3.39 7.92
C GLN A 107 11.14 -4.63 7.08
N LEU A 108 12.08 -5.02 6.21
CA LEU A 108 11.94 -6.26 5.44
C LEU A 108 11.85 -7.48 6.36
N ARG A 109 12.66 -7.57 7.42
CA ARG A 109 12.59 -8.70 8.36
C ARG A 109 11.21 -8.79 9.01
N ILE A 110 10.67 -7.67 9.49
CA ILE A 110 9.31 -7.64 10.07
C ILE A 110 8.27 -8.07 9.03
N ALA A 111 8.37 -7.56 7.79
CA ALA A 111 7.46 -7.92 6.71
C ALA A 111 7.52 -9.43 6.40
N ILE A 112 8.70 -10.03 6.45
CA ILE A 112 8.92 -11.46 6.22
C ILE A 112 8.31 -12.29 7.34
N ASP A 113 8.51 -11.92 8.61
CA ASP A 113 7.91 -12.65 9.74
C ASP A 113 6.38 -12.67 9.63
N LEU A 114 5.76 -11.55 9.27
CA LEU A 114 4.31 -11.47 9.03
C LEU A 114 3.89 -12.32 7.83
N SER A 115 4.68 -12.30 6.76
CA SER A 115 4.39 -13.06 5.54
C SER A 115 4.57 -14.56 5.72
N ASP A 116 5.52 -15.00 6.54
CA ASP A 116 5.72 -16.41 6.90
C ASP A 116 4.56 -16.94 7.74
N ARG A 117 4.01 -16.12 8.66
CA ARG A 117 2.77 -16.46 9.37
C ARG A 117 1.61 -16.67 8.39
N LEU A 118 1.37 -15.73 7.48
CA LEU A 118 0.31 -15.85 6.47
C LEU A 118 0.52 -17.08 5.58
N TYR A 119 1.74 -17.30 5.11
CA TYR A 119 2.09 -18.46 4.30
C TYR A 119 1.87 -19.79 5.04
N GLY A 120 2.22 -19.85 6.33
CA GLY A 120 1.98 -21.02 7.19
C GLY A 120 0.50 -21.37 7.25
N GLU A 121 -0.37 -20.39 7.52
CA GLU A 121 -1.81 -20.63 7.57
C GLU A 121 -2.40 -21.01 6.20
N MET A 122 -1.96 -20.36 5.13
CA MET A 122 -2.36 -20.72 3.76
C MET A 122 -1.95 -22.16 3.41
N LYS A 123 -0.75 -22.58 3.82
CA LYS A 123 -0.26 -23.95 3.64
C LYS A 123 -1.11 -24.95 4.43
N ASN A 124 -1.44 -24.65 5.69
CA ASN A 124 -2.30 -25.50 6.52
C ASN A 124 -3.69 -25.70 5.89
N ILE A 125 -4.29 -24.64 5.35
CA ILE A 125 -5.56 -24.71 4.61
C ILE A 125 -5.40 -25.61 3.39
N LYS A 126 -4.35 -25.41 2.58
CA LYS A 126 -4.13 -26.25 1.39
C LYS A 126 -4.00 -27.73 1.77
N GLU A 127 -3.19 -28.05 2.77
CA GLU A 127 -3.03 -29.42 3.28
C GLU A 127 -4.35 -29.99 3.81
N ALA A 128 -5.16 -29.18 4.50
CA ALA A 128 -6.46 -29.62 5.02
C ALA A 128 -7.45 -29.97 3.89
N PHE A 129 -7.39 -29.27 2.75
CA PHE A 129 -8.29 -29.50 1.61
C PHE A 129 -7.78 -30.54 0.62
N ASP A 130 -6.47 -30.67 0.45
CA ASP A 130 -5.85 -31.71 -0.37
C ASP A 130 -6.01 -33.10 0.26
N ASN A 131 -6.18 -33.15 1.59
CA ASN A 131 -6.47 -34.37 2.34
C ASN A 131 -7.94 -34.47 2.76
N ASP A 132 -8.40 -35.67 3.12
CA ASP A 132 -9.79 -35.93 3.51
C ASP A 132 -10.04 -35.61 5.00
N TYR A 133 -9.63 -34.42 5.45
CA TYR A 133 -9.96 -33.93 6.79
C TYR A 133 -11.43 -33.54 6.92
N SER A 134 -11.94 -33.56 8.15
CA SER A 134 -13.32 -33.19 8.48
C SER A 134 -13.63 -31.74 8.13
N LYS A 135 -14.92 -31.43 7.96
CA LYS A 135 -15.42 -30.07 7.75
C LYS A 135 -14.98 -29.14 8.88
N ASP A 136 -15.18 -29.54 10.13
CA ASP A 136 -14.77 -28.77 11.32
C ASP A 136 -13.27 -28.44 11.33
N HIS A 137 -12.42 -29.39 10.88
CA HIS A 137 -10.98 -29.14 10.77
C HIS A 137 -10.66 -28.09 9.71
N LYS A 138 -11.34 -28.16 8.55
CA LYS A 138 -11.22 -27.19 7.46
C LYS A 138 -11.71 -25.79 7.88
N GLU A 139 -12.81 -25.71 8.62
CA GLU A 139 -13.31 -24.45 9.21
C GLU A 139 -12.30 -23.86 10.21
N THR A 140 -11.70 -24.71 11.04
CA THR A 140 -10.71 -24.31 12.04
C THR A 140 -9.48 -23.66 11.38
N VAL A 141 -8.90 -24.29 10.35
CA VAL A 141 -7.72 -23.73 9.67
C VAL A 141 -8.03 -22.48 8.85
N LEU A 142 -9.25 -22.35 8.30
CA LEU A 142 -9.72 -21.10 7.69
C LEU A 142 -9.83 -19.98 8.75
N GLY A 143 -10.32 -20.32 9.95
CA GLY A 143 -10.41 -19.42 11.09
C GLY A 143 -9.04 -18.87 11.52
N TYR A 144 -7.97 -19.67 11.48
CA TYR A 144 -6.61 -19.22 11.82
C TYR A 144 -6.05 -18.21 10.82
N LEU A 145 -6.26 -18.41 9.51
CA LEU A 145 -5.87 -17.42 8.50
C LEU A 145 -6.67 -16.12 8.67
N ASN A 146 -7.99 -16.21 8.90
CA ASN A 146 -8.83 -15.04 9.15
C ASN A 146 -8.40 -14.26 10.40
N GLY A 147 -8.11 -14.97 11.50
CA GLY A 147 -7.58 -14.37 12.74
C GLY A 147 -6.25 -13.68 12.50
N THR A 148 -5.32 -14.33 11.80
CA THR A 148 -4.01 -13.74 11.47
C THR A 148 -4.14 -12.48 10.60
N LEU A 149 -5.03 -12.48 9.60
CA LEU A 149 -5.32 -11.30 8.80
C LEU A 149 -5.89 -10.15 9.66
N SER A 150 -6.84 -10.47 10.54
CA SER A 150 -7.44 -9.49 11.44
C SER A 150 -6.40 -8.88 12.39
N ASP A 151 -5.55 -9.70 13.01
CA ASP A 151 -4.48 -9.24 13.90
C ASP A 151 -3.52 -8.28 13.20
N ILE A 152 -3.15 -8.58 11.95
CA ILE A 152 -2.24 -7.73 11.18
C ILE A 152 -2.91 -6.40 10.83
N VAL A 153 -4.15 -6.42 10.36
CA VAL A 153 -4.88 -5.22 9.92
C VAL A 153 -5.22 -4.28 11.08
N HIS A 154 -5.53 -4.83 12.25
CA HIS A 154 -5.95 -4.06 13.43
C HIS A 154 -4.80 -3.67 14.38
N SER A 155 -3.55 -4.00 14.05
CA SER A 155 -2.37 -3.66 14.85
C SER A 155 -1.42 -2.70 14.13
N GLU A 156 -0.30 -2.37 14.78
CA GLU A 156 0.79 -1.60 14.16
C GLU A 156 1.46 -2.35 13.00
N TYR A 157 1.27 -3.67 12.90
CA TYR A 157 1.82 -4.52 11.85
C TYR A 157 1.31 -4.17 10.45
N LYS A 158 0.13 -3.55 10.32
CA LYS A 158 -0.41 -3.08 9.04
C LYS A 158 0.52 -2.12 8.28
N ASN A 159 1.45 -1.47 8.98
CA ASN A 159 2.40 -0.54 8.39
C ASN A 159 3.66 -1.21 7.83
N TYR A 160 3.88 -2.50 8.13
CA TYR A 160 5.09 -3.25 7.77
C TYR A 160 4.86 -4.25 6.65
N ILE A 161 3.61 -4.53 6.28
CA ILE A 161 3.27 -5.44 5.19
C ILE A 161 2.49 -4.70 4.11
N ASN A 162 2.72 -5.04 2.83
CA ASN A 162 1.96 -4.41 1.76
C ASN A 162 0.57 -5.01 1.57
N LYS A 163 -0.26 -4.19 0.94
CA LYS A 163 -1.63 -4.54 0.57
C LYS A 163 -1.68 -5.70 -0.42
N THR A 164 -0.71 -5.84 -1.33
CA THR A 164 -0.67 -6.96 -2.30
C THR A 164 -0.66 -8.31 -1.57
N THR A 165 0.19 -8.44 -0.56
CA THR A 165 0.32 -9.65 0.26
C THR A 165 -0.96 -9.95 1.03
N LEU A 166 -1.52 -8.92 1.69
CA LEU A 166 -2.78 -9.05 2.44
C LEU A 166 -3.96 -9.42 1.53
N ASN A 167 -4.07 -8.79 0.37
CA ASN A 167 -5.15 -9.05 -0.59
C ASN A 167 -5.07 -10.46 -1.17
N ASN A 168 -3.86 -10.95 -1.47
CA ASN A 168 -3.67 -12.31 -1.97
C ASN A 168 -4.01 -13.36 -0.91
N ALA A 169 -3.59 -13.16 0.35
CA ALA A 169 -3.94 -14.03 1.47
C ALA A 169 -5.47 -14.03 1.73
N ASN A 170 -6.12 -12.86 1.66
CA ASN A 170 -7.57 -12.75 1.79
C ASN A 170 -8.29 -13.45 0.63
N LYS A 171 -7.86 -13.25 -0.61
CA LYS A 171 -8.42 -13.94 -1.78
C LYS A 171 -8.31 -15.46 -1.65
N PHE A 172 -7.17 -15.95 -1.15
CA PHE A 172 -6.95 -17.36 -0.86
C PHE A 172 -7.93 -17.89 0.21
N LEU A 173 -8.13 -17.14 1.30
CA LEU A 173 -9.11 -17.48 2.34
C LEU A 173 -10.51 -17.70 1.73
N HIS A 174 -10.96 -16.79 0.88
CA HIS A 174 -12.26 -16.88 0.23
C HIS A 174 -12.39 -18.07 -0.72
N GLU A 175 -11.36 -18.32 -1.54
CA GLU A 175 -11.37 -19.45 -2.47
C GLU A 175 -11.60 -20.79 -1.73
N TYR A 176 -10.96 -20.97 -0.57
CA TYR A 176 -11.10 -22.22 0.18
C TYR A 176 -12.38 -22.26 1.03
N ALA A 177 -12.86 -21.13 1.55
CA ALA A 177 -14.19 -21.05 2.16
C ALA A 177 -15.30 -21.42 1.14
N ASP A 178 -15.15 -21.00 -0.11
CA ASP A 178 -16.06 -21.36 -1.20
C ASP A 178 -16.01 -22.87 -1.52
N LYS A 179 -14.82 -23.47 -1.56
CA LYS A 179 -14.67 -24.92 -1.74
C LYS A 179 -15.32 -25.73 -0.62
N LEU A 180 -15.28 -25.23 0.61
CA LEU A 180 -15.87 -25.89 1.77
C LEU A 180 -17.39 -25.92 1.67
N THR A 181 -17.98 -24.81 1.24
CA THR A 181 -19.44 -24.65 1.09
C THR A 181 -19.99 -25.36 -0.14
N ALA A 182 -19.19 -25.54 -1.19
CA ALA A 182 -19.60 -26.22 -2.43
C ALA A 182 -19.81 -27.75 -2.30
N LYS A 183 -19.36 -28.40 -1.21
CA LYS A 183 -19.45 -29.88 -1.06
C LYS A 183 -20.79 -30.38 -0.48
N ASP A 184 -21.67 -29.48 -0.02
CA ASP A 184 -22.93 -29.83 0.67
C ASP A 184 -24.22 -29.60 -0.15
N VAL A 185 -24.16 -29.23 -1.43
CA VAL A 185 -25.35 -28.77 -2.15
C VAL A 185 -26.04 -29.88 -2.96
N SER A 186 -26.94 -30.61 -2.28
CA SER A 186 -28.17 -31.10 -2.88
C SER A 186 -29.35 -30.36 -2.22
N GLU A 187 -29.73 -29.20 -2.75
CA GLU A 187 -31.11 -28.69 -2.78
C GLU A 187 -31.16 -27.29 -3.44
N GLU A 188 -31.92 -27.22 -4.53
CA GLU A 188 -31.80 -26.29 -5.66
C GLU A 188 -32.46 -24.91 -5.46
N VAL A 189 -32.59 -24.42 -4.22
CA VAL A 189 -33.27 -23.14 -3.94
C VAL A 189 -32.40 -22.13 -3.17
N SER A 190 -31.23 -22.52 -2.61
CA SER A 190 -30.32 -21.61 -1.88
C SER A 190 -29.12 -21.06 -2.68
N ASN A 191 -28.96 -21.45 -3.94
CA ASN A 191 -27.73 -21.18 -4.70
C ASN A 191 -27.65 -19.76 -5.27
N ILE A 192 -28.78 -19.15 -5.63
CA ILE A 192 -28.80 -17.79 -6.20
C ILE A 192 -28.46 -16.75 -5.12
N ASP A 193 -29.04 -16.86 -3.93
CA ASP A 193 -28.78 -15.90 -2.85
C ASP A 193 -27.34 -15.95 -2.35
N GLN A 194 -26.73 -17.14 -2.27
CA GLN A 194 -25.32 -17.25 -1.91
C GLN A 194 -24.40 -16.68 -2.99
N GLU A 195 -24.69 -16.88 -4.27
CA GLU A 195 -23.88 -16.35 -5.36
C GLU A 195 -24.02 -14.81 -5.45
N GLN A 196 -25.25 -14.28 -5.32
CA GLN A 196 -25.49 -12.84 -5.26
C GLN A 196 -24.80 -12.20 -4.05
N LEU A 197 -24.77 -12.89 -2.91
CA LEU A 197 -24.10 -12.38 -1.71
C LEU A 197 -22.58 -12.32 -1.90
N LYS A 198 -21.98 -13.31 -2.57
CA LYS A 198 -20.55 -13.29 -2.92
C LYS A 198 -20.21 -12.12 -3.85
N TYR A 199 -21.03 -11.89 -4.89
CA TYR A 199 -20.84 -10.74 -5.77
C TYR A 199 -21.00 -9.42 -5.01
N ALA A 200 -21.99 -9.32 -4.12
CA ALA A 200 -22.20 -8.13 -3.30
C ALA A 200 -21.03 -7.84 -2.36
N ILE A 201 -20.44 -8.87 -1.73
CA ILE A 201 -19.23 -8.73 -0.90
C ILE A 201 -18.07 -8.20 -1.74
N GLU A 202 -17.83 -8.76 -2.92
CA GLU A 202 -16.72 -8.34 -3.77
C GLU A 202 -16.90 -6.92 -4.30
N GLU A 203 -18.11 -6.55 -4.71
CA GLU A 203 -18.45 -5.19 -5.14
C GLU A 203 -18.28 -4.19 -3.99
N MET A 204 -18.74 -4.53 -2.78
CA MET A 204 -18.56 -3.67 -1.60
C MET A 204 -17.07 -3.52 -1.23
N ARG A 205 -16.26 -4.57 -1.39
CA ARG A 205 -14.80 -4.49 -1.21
C ARG A 205 -14.14 -3.56 -2.19
N ILE A 206 -14.54 -3.60 -3.45
CA ILE A 206 -14.04 -2.68 -4.48
C ILE A 206 -14.42 -1.24 -4.12
N ALA A 207 -15.66 -1.02 -3.66
CA ALA A 207 -16.10 0.31 -3.23
C ALA A 207 -15.27 0.84 -2.06
N ILE A 208 -15.01 0.02 -1.04
CA ILE A 208 -14.17 0.38 0.11
C ILE A 208 -12.72 0.65 -0.33
N ASP A 209 -12.12 -0.19 -1.19
CA ASP A 209 -10.76 0.04 -1.69
C ASP A 209 -10.65 1.39 -2.41
N ILE A 210 -11.67 1.74 -3.20
CA ILE A 210 -11.72 3.05 -3.86
C ILE A 210 -11.86 4.17 -2.81
N MET A 211 -12.80 4.01 -1.87
CA MET A 211 -13.06 4.97 -0.79
C MET A 211 -11.82 5.25 0.06
N ASP A 212 -10.99 4.25 0.33
CA ASP A 212 -9.84 4.37 1.21
C ASP A 212 -8.56 4.74 0.47
N ASN A 213 -8.44 4.39 -0.82
CA ASN A 213 -7.14 4.36 -1.50
C ASN A 213 -7.09 5.12 -2.82
N LYS A 214 -8.20 5.64 -3.32
CA LYS A 214 -8.22 6.39 -4.58
C LYS A 214 -8.51 7.86 -4.34
N ASN A 215 -8.04 8.66 -5.28
CA ASN A 215 -8.41 10.06 -5.34
C ASN A 215 -9.89 10.17 -5.72
N LEU A 216 -10.74 10.60 -4.78
CA LEU A 216 -12.19 10.73 -4.98
C LEU A 216 -12.60 12.08 -5.57
N ILE A 217 -11.68 13.05 -5.74
CA ILE A 217 -11.96 14.22 -6.59
C ILE A 217 -11.79 13.89 -8.09
N ASP A 218 -11.23 12.72 -8.41
CA ASP A 218 -11.34 12.13 -9.74
C ASP A 218 -12.73 11.48 -9.87
N ARG A 219 -13.53 12.03 -10.79
CA ARG A 219 -14.92 11.65 -11.00
C ARG A 219 -15.08 10.18 -11.37
N ASP A 220 -14.14 9.60 -12.11
CA ASP A 220 -14.22 8.18 -12.50
C ASP A 220 -14.06 7.26 -11.28
N ASN A 221 -13.17 7.60 -10.35
CA ASN A 221 -13.01 6.83 -9.12
C ASN A 221 -14.24 6.98 -8.22
N TYR A 222 -14.72 8.20 -8.02
CA TYR A 222 -15.92 8.48 -7.25
C TYR A 222 -17.15 7.75 -7.82
N ASP A 223 -17.41 7.86 -9.12
CA ASP A 223 -18.57 7.23 -9.77
C ASP A 223 -18.48 5.69 -9.63
N ARG A 224 -17.28 5.11 -9.78
CA ARG A 224 -17.07 3.67 -9.59
C ARG A 224 -17.34 3.24 -8.15
N MET A 225 -16.87 3.97 -7.16
CA MET A 225 -17.15 3.68 -5.73
C MET A 225 -18.66 3.60 -5.49
N VAL A 226 -19.39 4.62 -5.93
CA VAL A 226 -20.85 4.71 -5.74
C VAL A 226 -21.57 3.59 -6.49
N ILE A 227 -21.19 3.32 -7.74
CA ILE A 227 -21.78 2.23 -8.55
C ILE A 227 -21.59 0.88 -7.86
N PHE A 228 -20.38 0.56 -7.40
CA PHE A 228 -20.10 -0.71 -6.75
C PHE A 228 -20.84 -0.85 -5.42
N ALA A 229 -20.89 0.21 -4.59
CA ALA A 229 -21.65 0.19 -3.34
C ALA A 229 -23.16 -0.03 -3.58
N ASN A 230 -23.76 0.68 -4.55
CA ASN A 230 -25.17 0.53 -4.88
C ASN A 230 -25.49 -0.83 -5.50
N THR A 231 -24.61 -1.36 -6.35
CA THR A 231 -24.80 -2.68 -6.97
C THR A 231 -24.77 -3.77 -5.90
N ALA A 232 -23.86 -3.67 -4.92
CA ALA A 232 -23.82 -4.60 -3.80
C ALA A 232 -25.12 -4.59 -2.98
N VAL A 233 -25.68 -3.41 -2.70
CA VAL A 233 -26.97 -3.28 -1.99
C VAL A 233 -28.13 -3.87 -2.81
N GLU A 234 -28.18 -3.58 -4.11
CA GLU A 234 -29.24 -4.11 -4.99
C GLU A 234 -29.22 -5.64 -5.07
N ARG A 235 -28.05 -6.26 -5.00
CA ARG A 235 -27.92 -7.73 -5.00
C ARG A 235 -28.47 -8.37 -3.74
N ILE A 236 -28.36 -7.72 -2.59
CA ILE A 236 -28.78 -8.29 -1.29
C ILE A 236 -30.17 -7.83 -0.83
N LYS A 237 -30.86 -6.99 -1.61
CA LYS A 237 -32.09 -6.32 -1.18
C LYS A 237 -33.23 -7.27 -0.79
N ASP A 238 -33.29 -8.44 -1.43
CA ASP A 238 -34.34 -9.44 -1.22
C ASP A 238 -33.88 -10.58 -0.29
N MET A 239 -32.66 -10.48 0.26
CA MET A 239 -32.09 -11.47 1.18
C MET A 239 -32.55 -11.26 2.63
N ASP A 240 -32.33 -12.27 3.47
CA ASP A 240 -32.62 -12.19 4.91
C ASP A 240 -31.86 -11.01 5.55
N PRO A 241 -32.55 -9.97 6.05
CA PRO A 241 -31.93 -8.81 6.67
C PRO A 241 -31.25 -9.16 8.00
N GLU A 242 -31.55 -10.32 8.59
CA GLU A 242 -30.89 -10.76 9.81
C GLU A 242 -29.51 -11.39 9.55
N ASN A 243 -29.18 -11.71 8.29
CA ASN A 243 -27.88 -12.20 7.87
C ASN A 243 -26.77 -11.17 8.14
N GLU A 244 -25.68 -11.60 8.77
CA GLU A 244 -24.58 -10.74 9.20
C GLU A 244 -23.90 -10.02 8.02
N TYR A 245 -23.70 -10.69 6.89
CA TYR A 245 -23.10 -10.08 5.69
C TYR A 245 -24.02 -9.05 5.05
N VAL A 246 -25.33 -9.30 5.04
CA VAL A 246 -26.34 -8.37 4.54
C VAL A 246 -26.36 -7.11 5.43
N LYS A 247 -26.28 -7.28 6.75
CA LYS A 247 -26.15 -6.16 7.71
C LYS A 247 -24.89 -5.35 7.47
N ASP A 248 -23.75 -6.01 7.29
CA ASP A 248 -22.47 -5.33 7.06
C ASP A 248 -22.43 -4.56 5.75
N ILE A 249 -22.90 -5.15 4.65
CA ILE A 249 -22.97 -4.46 3.35
C ILE A 249 -23.87 -3.23 3.46
N ASN A 250 -25.03 -3.34 4.11
CA ASN A 250 -25.93 -2.20 4.30
C ASN A 250 -25.31 -1.10 5.17
N ARG A 251 -24.61 -1.47 6.25
CA ARG A 251 -23.88 -0.52 7.10
C ARG A 251 -22.80 0.22 6.30
N LEU A 252 -21.96 -0.51 5.57
CA LEU A 252 -20.86 0.04 4.77
C LEU A 252 -21.38 0.94 3.63
N ALA A 253 -22.46 0.55 2.96
CA ALA A 253 -23.13 1.41 1.99
C ALA A 253 -23.66 2.70 2.62
N GLY A 254 -24.18 2.63 3.86
CA GLY A 254 -24.59 3.80 4.64
C GLY A 254 -23.44 4.73 4.97
N GLU A 255 -22.27 4.19 5.30
CA GLU A 255 -21.04 4.96 5.52
C GLU A 255 -20.57 5.68 4.25
N ILE A 256 -20.56 4.98 3.11
CA ILE A 256 -20.21 5.55 1.79
C ILE A 256 -21.19 6.68 1.41
N SER A 257 -22.50 6.47 1.60
CA SER A 257 -23.52 7.48 1.31
C SER A 257 -23.40 8.69 2.24
N THR A 258 -23.06 8.48 3.51
CA THR A 258 -22.81 9.56 4.47
C THR A 258 -21.59 10.37 4.05
N LEU A 259 -20.49 9.71 3.67
CA LEU A 259 -19.28 10.36 3.19
C LEU A 259 -19.55 11.21 1.93
N ASP A 260 -20.28 10.64 0.97
CA ASP A 260 -20.71 11.30 -0.26
C ASP A 260 -21.46 12.62 0.03
N ASN A 261 -22.50 12.53 0.86
CA ASN A 261 -23.38 13.66 1.17
C ASN A 261 -22.74 14.69 2.11
N THR A 262 -21.77 14.30 2.94
CA THR A 262 -21.20 15.18 3.98
C THR A 262 -20.08 16.07 3.44
N ILE A 263 -19.15 15.52 2.64
CA ILE A 263 -17.96 16.29 2.24
C ILE A 263 -17.52 16.10 0.80
N LEU A 264 -17.66 14.91 0.19
CA LEU A 264 -17.06 14.66 -1.12
C LEU A 264 -17.64 15.54 -2.23
N ARG A 265 -18.98 15.65 -2.31
CA ARG A 265 -19.61 16.53 -3.32
C ARG A 265 -19.22 17.99 -3.17
N ARG A 266 -19.12 18.46 -1.92
CA ARG A 266 -18.69 19.84 -1.64
C ARG A 266 -17.24 20.03 -2.06
N LEU A 267 -16.35 19.13 -1.67
CA LEU A 267 -14.94 19.17 -2.04
C LEU A 267 -14.74 19.16 -3.56
N MET A 268 -15.46 18.30 -4.29
CA MET A 268 -15.42 18.25 -5.75
C MET A 268 -15.92 19.55 -6.39
N THR A 269 -17.00 20.12 -5.87
CA THR A 269 -17.54 21.41 -6.32
C THR A 269 -16.51 22.53 -6.14
N ASP A 270 -15.86 22.58 -4.98
CA ASP A 270 -14.86 23.60 -4.67
C ASP A 270 -13.59 23.43 -5.52
N VAL A 271 -13.17 22.18 -5.78
CA VAL A 271 -12.05 21.87 -6.69
C VAL A 271 -12.36 22.36 -8.11
N ASP A 272 -13.55 22.06 -8.64
CA ASP A 272 -13.96 22.50 -9.97
C ASP A 272 -14.14 24.02 -10.03
N GLY A 273 -14.62 24.63 -8.95
CA GLY A 273 -14.70 26.08 -8.78
C GLY A 273 -13.32 26.73 -8.89
N VAL A 274 -12.32 26.22 -8.17
CA VAL A 274 -10.93 26.71 -8.25
C VAL A 274 -10.34 26.55 -9.64
N LYS A 275 -10.56 25.41 -10.31
CA LYS A 275 -10.04 25.17 -11.67
C LYS A 275 -10.63 26.11 -12.72
N ASN A 276 -11.87 26.52 -12.54
CA ASN A 276 -12.61 27.34 -13.50
C ASN A 276 -12.76 28.81 -13.05
N ALA A 277 -12.11 29.20 -11.95
CA ALA A 277 -12.25 30.53 -11.38
C ALA A 277 -11.71 31.62 -12.31
N THR A 278 -12.45 32.72 -12.40
CA THR A 278 -11.96 33.99 -12.95
C THR A 278 -11.18 34.76 -11.87
N GLU A 279 -10.39 35.77 -12.26
CA GLU A 279 -9.62 36.61 -11.31
C GLU A 279 -10.51 37.15 -10.17
N ASP A 280 -11.72 37.59 -10.48
CA ASP A 280 -12.66 38.18 -9.51
C ASP A 280 -13.23 37.15 -8.50
N THR A 281 -13.23 35.86 -8.85
CA THR A 281 -13.83 34.78 -8.04
C THR A 281 -12.80 33.85 -7.42
N LYS A 282 -11.52 34.03 -7.76
CA LYS A 282 -10.46 33.06 -7.45
C LYS A 282 -10.22 32.92 -5.95
N GLU A 283 -10.23 34.03 -5.21
CA GLU A 283 -9.99 34.03 -3.77
C GLU A 283 -11.12 33.35 -3.00
N ASP A 284 -12.37 33.57 -3.38
CA ASP A 284 -13.53 32.90 -2.77
C ASP A 284 -13.48 31.39 -2.94
N TRP A 285 -13.14 30.91 -4.15
CA TRP A 285 -13.01 29.47 -4.41
C TRP A 285 -11.82 28.84 -3.68
N ILE A 286 -10.69 29.54 -3.58
CA ILE A 286 -9.53 29.11 -2.78
C ILE A 286 -9.93 28.95 -1.30
N ASN A 287 -10.66 29.92 -0.74
CA ASN A 287 -11.12 29.89 0.64
C ASN A 287 -12.10 28.73 0.87
N ALA A 288 -13.07 28.55 -0.02
CA ALA A 288 -14.04 27.44 0.04
C ALA A 288 -13.35 26.07 0.00
N LEU A 289 -12.41 25.88 -0.94
CA LEU A 289 -11.64 24.64 -1.05
C LEU A 289 -10.80 24.37 0.22
N ASN A 290 -10.16 25.41 0.76
CA ASN A 290 -9.37 25.29 1.99
C ASN A 290 -10.25 24.89 3.19
N GLU A 291 -11.46 25.45 3.32
CA GLU A 291 -12.43 25.05 4.34
C GLU A 291 -12.85 23.59 4.19
N SER A 292 -13.21 23.15 2.98
CA SER A 292 -13.62 21.78 2.70
C SER A 292 -12.51 20.76 2.99
N ILE A 293 -11.26 21.06 2.61
CA ILE A 293 -10.09 20.23 2.94
C ILE A 293 -9.88 20.17 4.46
N THR A 294 -9.95 21.33 5.14
CA THR A 294 -9.74 21.42 6.58
C THR A 294 -10.79 20.64 7.35
N TYR A 295 -12.06 20.84 7.04
CA TYR A 295 -13.18 20.11 7.63
C TYR A 295 -13.05 18.60 7.39
N GLY A 296 -12.77 18.20 6.15
CA GLY A 296 -12.62 16.80 5.78
C GLY A 296 -11.46 16.10 6.51
N ARG A 297 -10.33 16.80 6.72
CA ARG A 297 -9.19 16.29 7.50
C ARG A 297 -9.48 16.21 8.99
N GLN A 298 -10.06 17.27 9.58
CA GLN A 298 -10.34 17.32 11.02
C GLN A 298 -11.33 16.24 11.47
N ASN A 299 -12.27 15.87 10.60
CA ASN A 299 -13.29 14.87 10.87
C ASN A 299 -12.93 13.48 10.32
N ASN A 300 -11.70 13.27 9.82
CA ASN A 300 -11.25 12.00 9.22
C ASN A 300 -12.16 11.47 8.11
N LEU A 301 -12.77 12.37 7.33
CA LEU A 301 -13.68 12.01 6.25
C LEU A 301 -12.94 11.82 4.92
N LEU A 302 -11.74 12.36 4.76
CA LEU A 302 -10.99 12.26 3.51
C LEU A 302 -9.85 11.25 3.64
N ASN A 303 -9.78 10.35 2.67
CA ASN A 303 -8.59 9.54 2.50
C ASN A 303 -7.38 10.41 2.09
N TYR A 304 -6.19 9.85 2.24
CA TYR A 304 -4.93 10.56 1.99
C TYR A 304 -4.83 11.08 0.54
N GLU A 305 -5.14 10.24 -0.45
CA GLU A 305 -4.99 10.58 -1.87
C GLU A 305 -5.92 11.74 -2.28
N THR A 306 -7.16 11.71 -1.79
CA THR A 306 -8.16 12.75 -2.03
C THR A 306 -7.76 14.06 -1.37
N ALA A 307 -7.32 14.01 -0.11
CA ALA A 307 -6.87 15.20 0.61
C ALA A 307 -5.60 15.80 0.01
N PHE A 308 -4.67 14.95 -0.46
CA PHE A 308 -3.44 15.36 -1.12
C PHE A 308 -3.75 16.04 -2.45
N ALA A 309 -4.51 15.39 -3.34
CA ALA A 309 -4.85 15.92 -4.65
C ALA A 309 -5.62 17.26 -4.55
N ALA A 310 -6.57 17.37 -3.61
CA ALA A 310 -7.27 18.64 -3.36
C ALA A 310 -6.31 19.75 -2.86
N THR A 311 -5.32 19.40 -2.03
CA THR A 311 -4.30 20.35 -1.56
C THR A 311 -3.39 20.80 -2.70
N GLU A 312 -3.03 19.92 -3.63
CA GLU A 312 -2.24 20.30 -4.82
C GLU A 312 -2.99 21.30 -5.70
N VAL A 313 -4.29 21.09 -5.91
CA VAL A 313 -5.15 22.06 -6.62
C VAL A 313 -5.13 23.42 -5.90
N LEU A 314 -5.31 23.41 -4.58
CA LEU A 314 -5.30 24.62 -3.75
C LEU A 314 -3.95 25.38 -3.85
N HIS A 315 -2.83 24.68 -3.65
CA HIS A 315 -1.49 25.28 -3.68
C HIS A 315 -1.16 25.84 -5.06
N THR A 316 -1.48 25.11 -6.12
CA THR A 316 -1.29 25.56 -7.50
C THR A 316 -2.06 26.85 -7.76
N ALA A 317 -3.34 26.91 -7.34
CA ALA A 317 -4.16 28.11 -7.49
C ALA A 317 -3.65 29.30 -6.67
N ALA A 318 -3.15 29.05 -5.46
CA ALA A 318 -2.58 30.06 -4.56
C ALA A 318 -1.15 30.50 -4.94
N GLY A 319 -0.51 29.86 -5.93
CA GLY A 319 0.86 30.18 -6.35
C GLY A 319 1.93 29.71 -5.35
N ILE A 320 1.60 28.74 -4.50
CA ILE A 320 2.51 28.14 -3.51
C ILE A 320 3.19 26.93 -4.19
N LYS A 321 4.53 27.00 -4.35
CA LYS A 321 5.36 25.91 -4.87
C LYS A 321 5.97 25.08 -3.75
#